data_AF-A0A520K7Q7-F1
#
_entry.id   AF-A0A520K7Q7-F1
#
_cell.length_a   1.000
_cell.length_b   1.000
_cell.length_c   1.000
_cell.angle_alpha   90.00
_cell.angle_beta   90.00
_cell.angle_gamma   90.00
#
_symmetry.space_group_name_H-M   'P 1'
#
loop_
_entity.id
_entity.type
_entity.pdbx_description
1 polymer ?
#
loop_
_entity_poly.entity_id
_entity_poly.type
_entity_poly.pdbx_seq_one_letter_code
_entity_poly.pdbx_strand_id
1 'polypeptide(L)' 'MSGISASMYGIVAVVTLVFAFWAVMLIDCLKRPNDRFHTEMKNAKSMWTKLLIVGVPWGGIVYFISVKNKD' A
#
# COMPACT_ATOMS: atom_id res chain seq x y z
N MET A 1 31.10 -5.59 -19.32
CA MET A 1 30.37 -6.36 -18.28
C MET A 1 29.71 -5.35 -17.37
N SER A 2 28.39 -5.41 -17.24
CA SER A 2 27.54 -4.42 -16.57
C SER A 2 28.01 -4.09 -15.16
N GLY A 3 28.37 -2.83 -14.92
CA GLY A 3 28.83 -2.28 -13.64
C GLY A 3 27.73 -2.09 -12.60
N ILE A 4 26.88 -3.10 -12.40
CA ILE A 4 25.85 -3.10 -11.37
C ILE A 4 26.43 -3.80 -10.14
N SER A 5 26.69 -3.02 -9.08
CA SER A 5 27.23 -3.54 -7.83
C SER A 5 26.22 -4.41 -7.08
N ALA A 6 26.67 -5.34 -6.25
CA ALA A 6 25.81 -6.17 -5.39
C ALA A 6 24.85 -5.32 -4.52
N SER A 7 25.28 -4.12 -4.12
CA SER A 7 24.44 -3.14 -3.40
C SER A 7 23.27 -2.64 -4.24
N MET A 8 23.43 -2.48 -5.55
CA MET A 8 22.37 -2.05 -6.45
C MET A 8 21.28 -3.12 -6.59
N TYR A 9 21.66 -4.41 -6.65
CA TYR A 9 20.70 -5.52 -6.59
C TYR A 9 19.92 -5.54 -5.28
N GLY A 10 20.59 -5.31 -4.14
CA GLY A 10 19.94 -5.21 -2.83
C GLY A 10 18.91 -4.08 -2.78
N ILE A 11 19.26 -2.89 -3.29
CA ILE A 11 18.35 -1.74 -3.36
C ILE A 11 17.13 -2.07 -4.22
N VAL A 12 17.34 -2.64 -5.42
CA VAL A 12 16.24 -3.03 -6.31
C VAL A 12 15.31 -4.05 -5.65
N ALA A 13 15.86 -5.04 -4.94
CA ALA A 13 15.07 -6.03 -4.23
C ALA A 13 14.19 -5.39 -3.15
N VAL A 14 14.75 -4.49 -2.33
CA VAL A 14 14.01 -3.78 -1.27
C VAL A 14 12.91 -2.90 -1.88
N VAL A 15 13.22 -2.12 -2.91
CA VAL A 15 12.23 -1.28 -3.60
C VAL A 15 11.10 -2.12 -4.18
N THR A 16 11.43 -3.28 -4.77
CA THR A 16 10.43 -4.20 -5.33
C THR A 16 9.52 -4.75 -4.24
N LEU A 17 10.05 -5.12 -3.08
CA LEU A 17 9.25 -5.60 -1.94
C LEU A 17 8.33 -4.52 -1.38
N VAL A 18 8.84 -3.30 -1.21
CA VAL A 18 8.05 -2.16 -0.73
C VAL A 18 6.91 -1.84 -1.73
N PHE A 19 7.21 -1.87 -3.02
CA PHE A 19 6.21 -1.64 -4.06
C PHE A 19 5.17 -2.76 -4.13
N ALA A 20 5.61 -4.03 -4.02
CA ALA A 20 4.71 -5.18 -3.98
C ALA A 20 3.77 -5.10 -2.76
N PHE A 21 4.30 -4.76 -1.57
CA PHE A 21 3.50 -4.56 -0.37
C PHE A 21 2.44 -3.48 -0.57
N TRP A 22 2.85 -2.32 -1.10
CA TRP A 22 1.94 -1.23 -1.41
C TRP A 22 0.84 -1.65 -2.40
N ALA A 23 1.20 -2.35 -3.47
CA ALA A 23 0.26 -2.83 -4.48
C ALA A 23 -0.77 -3.81 -3.89
N VAL A 24 -0.35 -4.70 -2.99
CA VAL A 24 -1.26 -5.62 -2.29
C VAL A 24 -2.26 -4.83 -1.43
N MET A 25 -1.81 -3.79 -0.71
CA MET A 25 -2.71 -2.94 0.08
C MET A 25 -3.70 -2.17 -0.79
N LEU A 26 -3.27 -1.70 -1.96
CA LEU A 26 -4.15 -1.04 -2.93
C LEU A 26 -5.21 -2.01 -3.47
N ILE A 27 -4.82 -3.23 -3.85
CA ILE A 27 -5.75 -4.26 -4.33
C ILE A 27 -6.74 -4.63 -3.22
N ASP A 28 -6.28 -4.78 -1.98
CA ASP A 28 -7.13 -5.03 -0.81
C ASP A 28 -8.17 -3.92 -0.62
N CYS A 29 -7.74 -2.66 -0.65
CA CYS A 29 -8.64 -1.50 -0.57
C CYS A 29 -9.67 -1.44 -1.70
N LEU A 30 -9.27 -1.79 -2.93
CA LEU A 30 -10.17 -1.81 -4.09
C LEU A 30 -11.16 -2.97 -4.06
N LYS A 31 -10.77 -4.13 -3.50
CA LYS A 31 -11.65 -5.30 -3.36
C LYS A 31 -12.58 -5.20 -2.17
N ARG A 32 -12.18 -4.51 -1.10
CA ARG A 32 -12.98 -4.37 0.13
C ARG A 32 -14.31 -3.64 -0.18
N PRO A 33 -15.47 -4.21 0.21
CA PRO A 33 -16.75 -3.53 0.08
C PRO A 33 -16.83 -2.34 1.04
N ASN A 34 -17.57 -1.29 0.67
CA ASN A 34 -17.64 -0.03 1.41
C ASN A 34 -18.11 -0.22 2.86
N ASP A 35 -18.92 -1.24 3.11
CA ASP A 35 -19.54 -1.51 4.42
C ASP A 35 -18.58 -2.17 5.43
N ARG A 36 -17.39 -2.60 4.96
CA ARG A 36 -16.31 -3.20 5.77
C ARG A 36 -15.26 -2.18 6.22
N PHE A 37 -15.45 -0.90 5.91
CA PHE A 37 -14.59 0.15 6.44
C PHE A 37 -15.18 0.60 7.78
N HIS A 38 -14.48 0.34 8.88
CA HIS A 38 -14.85 0.74 10.25
C HIS A 38 -14.78 2.27 10.48
N THR A 39 -14.97 3.07 9.44
CA THR A 39 -14.93 4.52 9.49
C THR A 39 -16.31 5.02 9.07
N GLU A 40 -16.99 5.83 9.88
CA GLU A 40 -18.29 6.47 9.57
C GLU A 40 -18.22 7.51 8.42
N MET A 41 -17.21 7.43 7.57
CA MET A 41 -16.99 8.35 6.47
C MET A 41 -17.74 7.91 5.21
N LYS A 42 -18.63 8.78 4.75
CA LYS A 42 -19.26 8.67 3.42
C LYS A 42 -18.16 8.55 2.36
N ASN A 43 -18.12 7.44 1.62
CA ASN A 43 -17.09 7.10 0.62
C ASN A 43 -15.69 6.77 1.18
N ALA A 44 -15.59 6.12 2.34
CA ALA A 44 -14.32 5.69 2.95
C ALA A 44 -13.34 5.02 1.96
N LYS A 45 -13.82 4.13 1.09
CA LYS A 45 -13.00 3.49 0.04
C LYS A 45 -12.32 4.49 -0.89
N SER A 46 -13.04 5.51 -1.35
CA SER A 46 -12.46 6.52 -2.26
C SER A 46 -11.37 7.32 -1.56
N MET A 47 -11.57 7.65 -0.28
CA MET A 47 -10.56 8.34 0.51
C MET A 47 -9.31 7.49 0.73
N TRP A 48 -9.48 6.23 1.15
CA TRP A 48 -8.35 5.31 1.35
C TRP A 48 -7.60 5.02 0.06
N THR A 49 -8.31 4.87 -1.06
CA THR A 49 -7.69 4.72 -2.39
C THR A 49 -6.85 5.96 -2.75
N LYS A 50 -7.36 7.18 -2.53
CA LYS A 50 -6.60 8.41 -2.77
C LYS A 50 -5.38 8.52 -1.87
N LEU A 51 -5.52 8.19 -0.58
CA LEU A 51 -4.40 8.14 0.38
C LEU A 51 -3.33 7.12 -0.02
N LEU A 52 -3.74 5.95 -0.53
CA LEU A 52 -2.81 4.93 -1.03
C LEU A 52 -2.08 5.41 -2.29
N ILE A 53 -2.77 6.08 -3.22
CA ILE A 53 -2.16 6.61 -4.46
C ILE A 53 -1.23 7.80 -4.19
N VAL A 54 -1.64 8.75 -3.34
CA VAL A 54 -0.86 9.98 -3.07
C VAL A 54 0.25 9.72 -2.05
N GLY A 55 0.02 8.83 -1.08
CA GLY A 55 0.92 8.57 0.03
C GLY A 55 2.01 7.53 -0.25
N VAL A 56 2.25 7.08 -1.48
CA VAL A 56 3.26 6.04 -1.80
C VAL A 56 4.61 6.36 -1.13
N PRO A 57 5.27 5.41 -0.44
CA PRO A 57 4.80 4.09 0.00
C PRO A 57 4.11 4.10 1.38
N TRP A 58 4.21 5.21 2.11
CA TRP A 58 3.72 5.38 3.50
C TRP A 58 2.22 5.12 3.65
N GLY A 59 1.42 5.47 2.65
CA GLY A 59 -0.02 5.23 2.60
C GLY A 59 -0.39 3.75 2.74
N GLY A 60 0.45 2.84 2.25
CA GLY A 60 0.27 1.40 2.42
C GLY A 60 0.39 0.96 3.87
N ILE A 61 1.36 1.52 4.60
CA ILE A 61 1.58 1.23 6.02
C ILE A 61 0.43 1.78 6.86
N VAL A 62 0.02 3.03 6.60
CA VAL A 62 -1.10 3.66 7.32
C VAL A 62 -2.40 2.90 7.08
N TYR A 63 -2.66 2.45 5.85
CA TYR A 63 -3.82 1.60 5.53
C TYR A 63 -3.75 0.26 6.27
N PHE A 64 -2.58 -0.39 6.30
CA PHE A 64 -2.40 -1.66 7.00
C PHE A 64 -2.73 -1.53 8.49
N ILE A 65 -2.19 -0.52 9.17
CA ILE A 65 -2.42 -0.30 10.61
C ILE A 65 -3.85 0.12 10.90
N SER A 66 -4.43 0.99 10.07
CA SER A 66 -5.72 1.63 10.37
C SER A 66 -6.92 0.81 9.95
N VAL A 67 -6.80 0.06 8.85
CA VAL A 67 -7.89 -0.71 8.23
C VAL A 67 -7.66 -2.21 8.40
N LYS A 68 -6.53 -2.73 7.91
CA LYS A 68 -6.30 -4.18 7.86
C LYS A 68 -6.03 -4.82 9.23
N ASN A 69 -5.40 -4.11 10.16
CA ASN A 69 -5.14 -4.61 11.51
C ASN A 69 -6.38 -4.59 12.42
N LYS A 70 -7.48 -3.96 11.98
CA LYS A 70 -8.75 -3.85 12.72
C LYS A 70 -9.85 -4.76 12.16
N ASP A 71 -9.52 -5.54 11.14
CA ASP A 71 -10.40 -6.50 10.48
C ASP A 71 -10.23 -7.88 11.13
#